data_AF-A0A2W2GKE1-F1
#
_entry.id   AF-A0A2W2GKE1-F1
#
_cell.length_a   1.000
_cell.length_b   1.000
_cell.length_c   1.000
_cell.angle_alpha   90.00
_cell.angle_beta   90.00
_cell.angle_gamma   90.00
#
_symmetry.space_group_name_H-M   'P 1'
#
loop_
_entity.id
_entity.type
_entity.pdbx_description
1 polymer ?
#
loop_
_entity_poly.entity_id
_entity_poly.type
_entity_poly.pdbx_seq_one_letter_code
_entity_poly.pdbx_strand_id
1 'polypeptide(L)'
;MTRVVLLGSSPGPNPPAHRPLLAALPGSPTVTGRLHGQLASLDPHPVTIVRADRARDHEGYPGTLVTTSDLAGDLRALADAVEDATESLLILPADSLIHDELIYQITKSKRGALALVAKEPRELREGLAGENGDADDNGEGDDDRVPIDEAEPEISDRLYEGLAVRARVGKSRVISVGSAFHAVTRPNAVLLGPLHLHHKHAATLAEAARELAGMAHLLGPEDDLAQLLVLCLVRRGVSVGVRGRRDLFFRRVSGRQAADEAVAEMAGFDEDRARLNNAVKGADGFFTTYFVSTYSRFIARWAARRGLTPNQVTLISIFLGVAAAAAFATGTRAGSVAGAVLIYFAFVFDCVDGQVARYARKFGVLGAWLDATFDRFKEYVVFAGLAIGAAVAGQGDVWTLALVALAVQSVRHLLDFSYGAASRRKPPSLLPTLALAVSADTALRQKLAERKLSRQTGVRGLLRMWSRAGRVRAVHWARKMIVFPIGERFAAIAITAAFFEPRITFLTLVIWGSIAAAYTLTGRLVRSLA
;
A
#
# COMPACT_ATOMS: atom_id res chain seq x y z
N MET A 1 -3.12 -14.80 14.28
CA MET A 1 -1.91 -14.03 14.57
C MET A 1 -1.03 -14.06 13.31
N THR A 2 0.25 -13.71 13.35
CA THR A 2 1.14 -13.81 12.18
C THR A 2 2.37 -14.56 12.64
N ARG A 3 2.61 -15.75 12.08
CA ARG A 3 3.74 -16.61 12.46
C ARG A 3 5.05 -16.01 11.92
N VAL A 4 6.10 -16.04 12.72
CA VAL A 4 7.39 -15.42 12.40
C VAL A 4 8.45 -16.48 12.17
N VAL A 5 9.22 -16.32 11.09
CA VAL A 5 10.43 -17.10 10.82
C VAL A 5 11.62 -16.16 10.67
N LEU A 6 12.64 -16.35 11.50
CA LEU A 6 13.87 -15.57 11.50
C LEU A 6 15.00 -16.34 10.79
N LEU A 7 15.72 -15.67 9.90
CA LEU A 7 16.82 -16.22 9.13
C LEU A 7 18.15 -15.71 9.71
N GLY A 8 18.84 -16.54 10.49
CA GLY A 8 20.15 -16.22 11.10
C GLY A 8 21.35 -16.44 10.16
N SER A 9 21.17 -17.25 9.13
CA SER A 9 22.23 -17.65 8.19
C SER A 9 22.34 -16.79 6.92
N SER A 10 21.54 -15.73 6.79
CA SER A 10 21.57 -14.90 5.57
C SER A 10 22.98 -14.32 5.34
N PRO A 11 23.47 -14.32 4.08
CA PRO A 11 24.75 -13.72 3.75
C PRO A 11 24.70 -12.23 4.10
N GLY A 12 25.72 -11.81 4.84
CA GLY A 12 26.05 -10.43 5.15
C GLY A 12 27.55 -10.25 4.91
N PRO A 13 28.01 -9.03 4.58
CA PRO A 13 29.36 -8.78 4.05
C PRO A 13 30.51 -9.15 5.01
N ASN A 14 30.22 -9.38 6.30
CA ASN A 14 31.14 -9.96 7.28
C ASN A 14 30.33 -10.53 8.46
N PRO A 15 30.43 -11.83 8.82
CA PRO A 15 29.90 -12.31 10.10
C PRO A 15 30.66 -11.64 11.24
N PRO A 16 30.00 -10.89 12.15
CA PRO A 16 30.69 -10.43 13.34
C PRO A 16 30.97 -11.60 14.27
N ALA A 17 32.07 -11.52 15.02
CA ALA A 17 32.38 -12.49 16.08
C ALA A 17 31.41 -12.42 17.29
N HIS A 18 30.56 -11.38 17.36
CA HIS A 18 29.70 -11.08 18.50
C HIS A 18 28.36 -10.46 18.09
N ARG A 19 27.32 -10.69 18.91
CA ARG A 19 26.01 -10.04 18.84
C ARG A 19 26.16 -8.50 18.79
N PRO A 20 25.82 -7.80 17.67
CA PRO A 20 25.99 -6.36 17.59
C PRO A 20 25.03 -5.65 18.55
N LEU A 21 25.60 -4.87 19.47
CA LEU A 21 24.86 -4.04 20.44
C LEU A 21 24.49 -2.71 19.82
N LEU A 22 23.28 -2.24 20.11
CA LEU A 22 22.79 -0.92 19.73
C LEU A 22 23.04 0.04 20.91
N ALA A 23 24.31 0.41 21.12
CA ALA A 23 24.75 1.13 22.32
C ALA A 23 24.02 2.47 22.52
N ALA A 24 23.68 3.15 21.42
CA ALA A 24 22.98 4.43 21.44
C ALA A 24 21.46 4.33 21.75
N LEU A 25 20.89 3.11 21.83
CA LEU A 25 19.49 2.92 22.22
C LEU A 25 19.35 2.66 23.73
N PRO A 26 18.21 3.08 24.35
CA PRO A 26 17.94 2.78 25.75
C PRO A 26 18.00 1.27 26.05
N GLY A 27 18.74 0.89 27.11
CA GLY A 27 18.95 -0.52 27.48
C GLY A 27 19.96 -1.27 26.61
N SER A 28 20.60 -0.60 25.66
CA SER A 28 21.64 -1.14 24.76
C SER A 28 21.34 -2.54 24.21
N PRO A 29 20.13 -2.78 23.64
CA PRO A 29 19.76 -4.10 23.17
C PRO A 29 20.67 -4.54 22.01
N THR A 30 20.89 -5.84 21.90
CA THR A 30 21.38 -6.44 20.65
C THR A 30 20.38 -6.20 19.51
N VAL A 31 20.84 -6.17 18.25
CA VAL A 31 19.95 -6.09 17.06
C VAL A 31 18.85 -7.16 17.11
N THR A 32 19.25 -8.42 17.31
CA THR A 32 18.32 -9.56 17.41
C THR A 32 17.36 -9.41 18.59
N GLY A 33 17.85 -9.01 19.76
CA GLY A 33 17.00 -8.76 20.93
C GLY A 33 15.96 -7.66 20.71
N ARG A 34 16.32 -6.55 20.04
CA ARG A 34 15.36 -5.51 19.65
C ARG A 34 14.30 -6.10 18.71
N LEU A 35 14.72 -6.86 17.70
CA LEU A 35 13.81 -7.48 16.74
C LEU A 35 12.82 -8.44 17.43
N HIS A 36 13.28 -9.31 18.34
CA HIS A 36 12.39 -10.17 19.13
C HIS A 36 11.39 -9.34 19.96
N GLY A 37 11.83 -8.25 20.58
CA GLY A 37 10.93 -7.35 21.32
C GLY A 37 9.83 -6.73 20.43
N GLN A 38 10.16 -6.34 19.20
CA GLN A 38 9.19 -5.82 18.24
C GLN A 38 8.20 -6.89 17.76
N LEU A 39 8.68 -8.13 17.60
CA LEU A 39 7.90 -9.24 17.05
C LEU A 39 7.07 -9.99 18.09
N ALA A 40 7.33 -9.81 19.39
CA ALA A 40 6.63 -10.51 20.47
C ALA A 40 5.10 -10.36 20.44
N SER A 41 4.59 -9.23 19.94
CA SER A 41 3.15 -8.99 19.79
C SER A 41 2.51 -9.70 18.58
N LEU A 42 3.33 -10.10 17.60
CA LEU A 42 2.90 -10.84 16.41
C LEU A 42 2.99 -12.35 16.64
N ASP A 43 4.13 -12.79 17.16
CA ASP A 43 4.45 -14.18 17.48
C ASP A 43 5.43 -14.22 18.69
N PRO A 44 4.98 -14.70 19.87
CA PRO A 44 5.85 -14.83 21.03
C PRO A 44 6.86 -15.97 20.93
N HIS A 45 6.69 -16.92 19.99
CA HIS A 45 7.54 -18.09 19.85
C HIS A 45 8.00 -18.28 18.38
N PRO A 46 8.78 -17.33 17.84
CA PRO A 46 9.25 -17.40 16.45
C PRO A 46 10.13 -18.64 16.21
N VAL A 47 10.17 -19.11 14.96
CA VAL A 47 11.15 -20.13 14.54
C VAL A 47 12.38 -19.41 14.00
N THR A 48 13.56 -19.67 14.56
CA THR A 48 14.83 -19.11 14.09
C THR A 48 15.64 -20.21 13.44
N ILE A 49 15.97 -20.05 12.17
CA ILE A 49 16.78 -21.00 11.38
C ILE A 49 18.17 -20.41 11.24
N VAL A 50 19.18 -21.13 11.70
CA VAL A 50 20.56 -20.65 11.73
C VAL A 50 21.56 -21.78 11.52
N ARG A 51 22.69 -21.49 10.88
CA ARG A 51 23.82 -22.42 10.74
C ARG A 51 24.51 -22.64 12.10
N ALA A 52 25.07 -23.83 12.27
CA ALA A 52 25.67 -24.26 13.54
C ALA A 52 26.77 -23.32 14.08
N ASP A 53 27.52 -22.66 13.21
CA ASP A 53 28.55 -21.69 13.56
C ASP A 53 27.99 -20.42 14.23
N ARG A 54 26.72 -20.09 13.97
CA ARG A 54 26.04 -18.89 14.48
C ARG A 54 24.95 -19.18 15.51
N ALA A 55 24.68 -20.45 15.84
CA ALA A 55 23.61 -20.83 16.76
C ALA A 55 23.72 -20.12 18.13
N ARG A 56 24.94 -19.96 18.64
CA ARG A 56 25.22 -19.28 19.92
C ARG A 56 24.73 -17.84 19.97
N ASP A 57 24.64 -17.14 18.84
CA ASP A 57 24.16 -15.75 18.81
C ASP A 57 22.64 -15.66 19.01
N HIS A 58 21.92 -16.77 18.82
CA HIS A 58 20.47 -16.85 18.91
C HIS A 58 19.97 -17.62 20.13
N GLU A 59 20.88 -18.23 20.91
CA GLU A 59 20.54 -18.88 22.18
C GLU A 59 20.01 -17.87 23.21
N GLY A 60 18.96 -18.28 23.94
CA GLY A 60 18.34 -17.49 25.00
C GLY A 60 17.23 -16.54 24.54
N TYR A 61 16.98 -16.42 23.24
CA TYR A 61 15.77 -15.74 22.74
C TYR A 61 14.56 -16.69 22.71
N PRO A 62 13.33 -16.17 22.86
CA PRO A 62 12.13 -17.00 22.87
C PRO A 62 11.87 -17.63 21.51
N GLY A 63 11.24 -18.82 21.54
CA GLY A 63 10.85 -19.58 20.33
C GLY A 63 11.69 -20.82 20.10
N THR A 64 11.67 -21.32 18.86
CA THR A 64 12.35 -22.56 18.47
C THR A 64 13.59 -22.23 17.67
N LEU A 65 14.76 -22.68 18.13
CA LEU A 65 16.01 -22.57 17.40
C LEU A 65 16.25 -23.85 16.58
N VAL A 66 16.32 -23.72 15.25
CA VAL A 66 16.62 -24.81 14.33
C VAL A 66 18.02 -24.60 13.78
N THR A 67 18.90 -25.55 14.09
CA THR A 67 20.30 -25.50 13.66
C THR A 67 20.51 -26.34 12.39
N THR A 68 21.19 -25.77 11.41
CA THR A 68 21.45 -26.40 10.10
C THR A 68 22.95 -26.43 9.80
N SER A 69 23.36 -27.26 8.84
CA SER A 69 24.76 -27.39 8.41
C SER A 69 25.09 -26.56 7.17
N ASP A 70 24.12 -26.37 6.28
CA ASP A 70 24.31 -25.79 4.95
C ASP A 70 23.04 -25.09 4.44
N LEU A 71 23.14 -24.46 3.28
CA LEU A 71 22.02 -23.78 2.62
C LEU A 71 20.86 -24.73 2.28
N ALA A 72 21.15 -25.99 1.94
CA ALA A 72 20.12 -26.98 1.68
C ALA A 72 19.32 -27.30 2.95
N GLY A 73 20.02 -27.43 4.09
CA GLY A 73 19.42 -27.56 5.41
C GLY A 73 18.57 -26.34 5.78
N ASP A 74 19.07 -25.12 5.53
CA ASP A 74 18.32 -23.88 5.74
C ASP A 74 16.98 -23.89 4.96
N LEU A 75 17.00 -24.28 3.69
CA LEU A 75 15.81 -24.36 2.83
C LEU A 75 14.82 -25.44 3.29
N ARG A 76 15.30 -26.61 3.71
CA ARG A 76 14.44 -27.69 4.24
C ARG A 76 13.81 -27.31 5.58
N ALA A 77 14.61 -26.79 6.51
CA ALA A 77 14.13 -26.30 7.80
C ALA A 77 13.06 -25.21 7.62
N LEU A 78 13.25 -24.33 6.62
CA LEU A 78 12.26 -23.32 6.30
C LEU A 78 10.98 -23.93 5.72
N ALA A 79 11.09 -24.91 4.83
CA ALA A 79 9.92 -25.60 4.30
C ALA A 79 9.10 -26.23 5.44
N ASP A 80 9.75 -26.93 6.37
CA ASP A 80 9.10 -27.57 7.52
C ASP A 80 8.48 -26.54 8.48
N ALA A 81 9.11 -25.38 8.64
CA ALA A 81 8.58 -24.30 9.47
C ALA A 81 7.32 -23.65 8.91
N VAL A 82 7.13 -23.66 7.58
CA VAL A 82 6.03 -22.91 6.92
C VAL A 82 4.91 -23.79 6.37
N GLU A 83 5.16 -25.07 6.05
CA GLU A 83 4.23 -25.94 5.31
C GLU A 83 2.81 -25.95 5.88
N ASP A 84 2.70 -26.19 7.19
CA ASP A 84 1.42 -26.31 7.90
C ASP A 84 0.93 -24.99 8.51
N ALA A 85 1.48 -23.85 8.08
CA ALA A 85 1.06 -22.56 8.58
C ALA A 85 -0.41 -22.28 8.21
N THR A 86 -1.27 -22.17 9.21
CA THR A 86 -2.67 -21.71 9.05
C THR A 86 -2.80 -20.19 9.09
N GLU A 87 -1.76 -19.52 9.59
CA GLU A 87 -1.68 -18.07 9.72
C GLU A 87 -0.73 -17.47 8.68
N SER A 88 -0.89 -16.18 8.40
CA SER A 88 0.07 -15.50 7.52
C SER A 88 1.45 -15.48 8.19
N LEU A 89 2.49 -15.53 7.36
CA LEU A 89 3.88 -15.62 7.75
C LEU A 89 4.58 -14.27 7.56
N LEU A 90 5.51 -13.98 8.46
CA LEU A 90 6.51 -12.93 8.31
C LEU A 90 7.89 -13.56 8.40
N ILE A 91 8.62 -13.56 7.29
CA ILE A 91 9.96 -14.12 7.18
C ILE A 91 10.94 -12.94 7.12
N LEU A 92 11.91 -12.92 8.04
CA LEU A 92 12.83 -11.80 8.22
C LEU A 92 14.25 -12.27 8.49
N PRO A 93 15.27 -11.56 8.00
CA PRO A 93 16.65 -11.74 8.45
C PRO A 93 16.78 -11.39 9.94
N ALA A 94 17.47 -12.20 10.73
CA ALA A 94 17.56 -12.01 12.19
C ALA A 94 18.44 -10.80 12.61
N ASP A 95 19.19 -10.25 11.66
CA ASP A 95 20.04 -9.06 11.77
C ASP A 95 19.34 -7.78 11.27
N SER A 96 18.01 -7.81 11.16
CA SER A 96 17.21 -6.66 10.69
C SER A 96 17.05 -5.58 11.75
N LEU A 97 17.55 -4.38 11.46
CA LEU A 97 17.15 -3.15 12.15
C LEU A 97 16.03 -2.48 11.35
N ILE A 98 14.81 -2.44 11.90
CA ILE A 98 13.58 -2.05 11.20
C ILE A 98 12.66 -1.19 12.07
N HIS A 99 11.94 -0.24 11.45
CA HIS A 99 10.86 0.53 12.11
C HIS A 99 9.61 -0.33 12.38
N ASP A 100 8.91 -0.06 13.48
CA ASP A 100 7.69 -0.79 13.87
C ASP A 100 6.55 -0.59 12.86
N GLU A 101 6.44 0.60 12.29
CA GLU A 101 5.51 0.96 11.24
C GLU A 101 5.81 0.21 9.95
N LEU A 102 7.07 -0.10 9.64
CA LEU A 102 7.39 -0.89 8.46
C LEU A 102 6.99 -2.36 8.65
N ILE A 103 7.24 -2.95 9.83
CA ILE A 103 6.71 -4.27 10.20
C ILE A 103 5.19 -4.29 10.07
N TYR A 104 4.51 -3.28 10.63
CA TYR A 104 3.06 -3.16 10.57
C TYR A 104 2.54 -3.09 9.12
N GLN A 105 3.15 -2.26 8.27
CA GLN A 105 2.75 -2.12 6.86
C GLN A 105 2.97 -3.39 6.05
N ILE A 106 4.05 -4.12 6.32
CA ILE A 106 4.35 -5.40 5.65
C ILE A 106 3.32 -6.46 6.05
N THR A 107 3.07 -6.61 7.35
CA THR A 107 2.17 -7.64 7.91
C THR A 107 0.68 -7.39 7.67
N LYS A 108 0.26 -6.13 7.49
CA LYS A 108 -1.13 -5.76 7.15
C LYS A 108 -1.39 -5.66 5.65
N SER A 109 -0.43 -6.06 4.82
CA SER A 109 -0.60 -6.14 3.38
C SER A 109 -1.77 -7.04 3.01
N LYS A 110 -2.61 -6.58 2.07
CA LYS A 110 -3.68 -7.41 1.49
C LYS A 110 -3.19 -8.28 0.33
N ARG A 111 -1.90 -8.23 0.00
CA ARG A 111 -1.32 -9.02 -1.09
C ARG A 111 -1.06 -10.44 -0.59
N GLY A 112 -1.16 -11.42 -1.50
CA GLY A 112 -0.83 -12.81 -1.16
C GLY A 112 0.63 -13.02 -0.76
N ALA A 113 1.53 -12.22 -1.32
CA ALA A 113 2.93 -12.12 -0.90
C ALA A 113 3.42 -10.68 -1.10
N LEU A 114 4.34 -10.22 -0.25
CA LEU A 114 4.97 -8.90 -0.33
C LEU A 114 6.44 -8.99 0.08
N ALA A 115 7.34 -8.54 -0.79
CA ALA A 115 8.76 -8.41 -0.50
C ALA A 115 9.16 -6.93 -0.36
N LEU A 116 10.08 -6.66 0.57
CA LEU A 116 10.75 -5.38 0.68
C LEU A 116 11.91 -5.30 -0.33
N VAL A 117 11.96 -4.24 -1.13
CA VAL A 117 12.94 -4.07 -2.22
C VAL A 117 13.56 -2.69 -2.17
N ALA A 118 14.81 -2.58 -2.65
CA ALA A 118 15.39 -1.32 -3.06
C ALA A 118 15.65 -1.37 -4.56
N LYS A 119 15.17 -0.36 -5.30
CA LYS A 119 15.44 -0.23 -6.72
C LYS A 119 16.67 0.63 -6.88
N GLU A 120 17.56 0.26 -7.78
CA GLU A 120 18.66 1.13 -8.15
C GLU A 120 18.11 2.48 -8.64
N PRO A 121 18.71 3.60 -8.20
CA PRO A 121 18.43 4.91 -8.77
C PRO A 121 18.63 4.85 -10.28
N ARG A 122 17.70 5.43 -11.02
CA ARG A 122 17.92 5.67 -12.45
C ARG A 122 18.87 6.85 -12.57
N GLU A 123 19.98 6.70 -13.28
CA GLU A 123 20.84 7.84 -13.64
C GLU A 123 19.99 8.82 -14.47
N LEU A 124 19.54 9.91 -13.84
CA LEU A 124 18.90 11.01 -14.52
C LEU A 124 20.00 11.88 -15.10
N ARG A 125 19.98 12.07 -16.42
CA ARG A 125 20.86 13.01 -17.12
C ARG A 125 20.82 14.38 -16.41
N GLU A 126 21.95 14.81 -15.85
CA GLU A 126 22.16 16.20 -15.42
C GLU A 126 21.98 17.09 -16.67
N GLY A 127 20.92 17.92 -16.69
CA GLY A 127 20.69 18.85 -17.80
C GLY A 127 19.26 19.34 -18.01
N LEU A 128 18.23 18.72 -17.42
CA LEU A 128 16.84 19.19 -17.52
C LEU A 128 16.13 19.10 -16.17
N ALA A 129 16.68 19.74 -15.14
CA ALA A 129 15.96 20.00 -13.90
C ALA A 129 14.97 21.17 -14.13
N GLY A 130 13.80 20.86 -14.66
CA GLY A 130 12.65 21.73 -14.51
C GLY A 130 12.17 21.69 -13.06
N GLU A 131 12.06 22.85 -12.41
CA GLU A 131 11.49 23.02 -11.07
C GLU A 131 10.05 22.48 -11.02
N ASN A 132 9.88 21.20 -10.68
CA ASN A 132 8.63 20.64 -10.16
C ASN A 132 8.94 19.27 -9.53
N GLY A 133 9.04 19.25 -8.20
CA GLY A 133 9.29 18.06 -7.40
C GLY A 133 8.12 17.08 -7.32
N ASP A 134 7.83 16.39 -8.42
CA ASP A 134 7.06 15.15 -8.44
C ASP A 134 7.94 14.06 -9.07
N ALA A 135 8.41 13.11 -8.25
CA ALA A 135 9.10 11.93 -8.75
C ALA A 135 8.16 11.12 -9.66
N ASP A 136 8.40 11.20 -10.96
CA ASP A 136 7.62 10.59 -12.02
C ASP A 136 7.58 9.05 -11.90
N ASP A 137 6.42 8.49 -11.52
CA ASP A 137 6.16 7.03 -11.36
C ASP A 137 5.86 6.32 -12.71
N ASN A 138 6.47 6.81 -13.79
CA ASN A 138 6.30 6.30 -15.14
C ASN A 138 7.64 5.97 -15.81
N GLY A 139 8.45 5.15 -15.16
CA GLY A 139 8.77 3.81 -15.70
C GLY A 139 9.49 3.64 -17.05
N GLU A 140 9.71 4.65 -17.88
CA GLU A 140 10.38 4.55 -19.20
C GLU A 140 11.20 5.84 -19.40
N GLY A 141 12.51 5.74 -19.21
CA GLY A 141 13.48 6.82 -19.41
C GLY A 141 14.87 6.21 -19.60
N ASP A 142 15.35 6.30 -20.84
CA ASP A 142 16.73 6.37 -21.37
C ASP A 142 17.88 5.61 -20.68
N ASP A 143 17.65 4.36 -20.24
CA ASP A 143 18.72 3.35 -20.12
C ASP A 143 18.68 2.43 -21.37
N ASP A 144 18.47 3.06 -22.53
CA ASP A 144 18.25 2.48 -23.85
C ASP A 144 19.57 2.44 -24.64
N ARG A 145 20.50 1.55 -24.26
CA ARG A 145 21.37 0.96 -25.29
C ARG A 145 20.75 -0.29 -25.89
N VAL A 146 20.00 -1.04 -25.09
CA VAL A 146 19.36 -2.31 -25.50
C VAL A 146 17.95 -2.38 -24.91
N PRO A 147 16.89 -2.32 -25.73
CA PRO A 147 15.52 -2.60 -25.31
C PRO A 147 15.44 -3.88 -24.46
N ILE A 148 14.56 -3.91 -23.47
CA ILE A 148 14.37 -5.10 -22.60
C ILE A 148 14.13 -6.37 -23.42
N ASP A 149 13.57 -6.22 -24.62
CA ASP A 149 13.28 -7.35 -25.50
C ASP A 149 14.51 -7.93 -26.22
N GLU A 150 15.59 -7.15 -26.30
CA GLU A 150 16.88 -7.47 -26.91
C GLU A 150 17.94 -7.84 -25.86
N ALA A 151 17.66 -7.62 -24.57
CA ALA A 151 18.61 -7.90 -23.51
C ALA A 151 18.70 -9.40 -23.19
N GLU A 152 19.94 -9.89 -23.06
CA GLU A 152 20.22 -11.25 -22.62
C GLU A 152 20.15 -11.37 -21.08
N PRO A 153 19.76 -12.55 -20.54
CA PRO A 153 19.80 -12.81 -19.11
C PRO A 153 21.24 -12.80 -18.58
N GLU A 154 21.47 -12.10 -17.46
CA GLU A 154 22.78 -12.02 -16.81
C GLU A 154 22.72 -12.50 -15.36
N ILE A 155 23.84 -13.04 -14.87
CA ILE A 155 24.09 -13.18 -13.43
C ILE A 155 24.83 -11.91 -13.01
N SER A 156 24.10 -10.95 -12.46
CA SER A 156 24.67 -9.67 -12.06
C SER A 156 25.38 -9.78 -10.72
N ASP A 157 26.63 -9.29 -10.71
CA ASP A 157 27.47 -9.14 -9.52
C ASP A 157 27.53 -7.68 -9.04
N ARG A 158 26.75 -6.79 -9.68
CA ARG A 158 26.61 -5.40 -9.21
C ARG A 158 26.01 -5.39 -7.82
N LEU A 159 26.57 -4.56 -6.94
CA LEU A 159 26.10 -4.39 -5.58
C LEU A 159 25.33 -3.09 -5.43
N TYR A 160 24.19 -3.17 -4.75
CA TYR A 160 23.45 -2.02 -4.29
C TYR A 160 23.11 -2.23 -2.81
N GLU A 161 23.55 -1.29 -1.96
CA GLU A 161 23.47 -1.42 -0.50
C GLU A 161 24.09 -2.71 0.06
N GLY A 162 25.20 -3.15 -0.55
CA GLY A 162 25.91 -4.36 -0.14
C GLY A 162 25.22 -5.68 -0.52
N LEU A 163 24.15 -5.63 -1.33
CA LEU A 163 23.46 -6.82 -1.83
C LEU A 163 23.56 -6.90 -3.36
N ALA A 164 23.66 -8.12 -3.89
CA ALA A 164 23.72 -8.35 -5.33
C ALA A 164 22.39 -7.96 -6.01
N VAL A 165 22.50 -7.14 -7.05
CA VAL A 165 21.37 -6.68 -7.88
C VAL A 165 20.94 -7.83 -8.77
N ARG A 166 20.13 -8.72 -8.21
CA ARG A 166 19.68 -9.97 -8.85
C ARG A 166 18.18 -10.03 -9.01
N ALA A 167 17.43 -8.97 -8.73
CA ALA A 167 15.97 -8.97 -8.93
C ALA A 167 15.56 -8.01 -10.04
N ARG A 168 14.59 -8.45 -10.86
CA ARG A 168 13.84 -7.57 -11.76
C ARG A 168 12.51 -7.23 -11.13
N VAL A 169 12.33 -5.97 -10.77
CA VAL A 169 11.11 -5.46 -10.17
C VAL A 169 10.36 -4.54 -11.14
N GLY A 170 9.10 -4.89 -11.41
CA GLY A 170 8.19 -4.07 -12.21
C GLY A 170 7.58 -2.90 -11.42
N LYS A 171 6.43 -2.40 -11.86
CA LYS A 171 5.75 -1.30 -11.16
C LYS A 171 5.25 -1.68 -9.76
N SER A 172 4.67 -2.87 -9.62
CA SER A 172 3.97 -3.26 -8.38
C SER A 172 4.32 -4.65 -7.86
N ARG A 173 5.15 -5.41 -8.58
CA ARG A 173 5.49 -6.80 -8.27
C ARG A 173 6.92 -7.13 -8.71
N VAL A 174 7.48 -8.18 -8.08
CA VAL A 174 8.70 -8.84 -8.55
C VAL A 174 8.36 -9.61 -9.83
N ILE A 175 9.21 -9.50 -10.84
CA ILE A 175 9.04 -10.15 -12.14
C ILE A 175 9.91 -11.39 -12.22
N SER A 176 11.17 -11.25 -11.85
CA SER A 176 12.17 -12.30 -11.89
C SER A 176 13.17 -12.08 -10.76
N VAL A 177 13.77 -13.16 -10.29
CA VAL A 177 14.79 -13.17 -9.25
C VAL A 177 15.90 -14.09 -9.71
N GLY A 178 17.13 -13.71 -9.42
CA GLY A 178 18.33 -14.43 -9.79
C GLY A 178 18.99 -15.09 -8.60
N SER A 179 20.04 -15.84 -8.90
CA SER A 179 20.97 -16.41 -7.93
C SER A 179 22.31 -16.60 -8.63
N ALA A 180 23.27 -17.30 -8.02
CA ALA A 180 24.50 -17.68 -8.71
C ALA A 180 24.28 -18.62 -9.92
N PHE A 181 23.09 -19.22 -10.04
CA PHE A 181 22.71 -20.07 -11.18
C PHE A 181 21.62 -19.43 -12.05
N HIS A 182 20.68 -18.70 -11.45
CA HIS A 182 19.52 -18.17 -12.17
C HIS A 182 19.83 -16.79 -12.76
N ALA A 183 19.97 -16.70 -14.08
CA ALA A 183 20.21 -15.46 -14.80
C ALA A 183 18.91 -14.65 -14.99
N VAL A 184 19.01 -13.33 -14.86
CA VAL A 184 17.87 -12.39 -14.93
C VAL A 184 18.07 -11.39 -16.04
N THR A 185 17.03 -11.14 -16.83
CA THR A 185 17.08 -10.11 -17.89
C THR A 185 16.98 -8.71 -17.28
N ARG A 186 18.06 -7.93 -17.39
CA ARG A 186 18.20 -6.54 -16.87
C ARG A 186 17.73 -6.42 -15.41
N PRO A 187 18.42 -7.04 -14.44
CA PRO A 187 18.10 -6.83 -13.02
C PRO A 187 18.23 -5.34 -12.67
N ASN A 188 17.41 -4.88 -11.71
CA ASN A 188 17.29 -3.45 -11.38
C ASN A 188 16.96 -3.18 -9.91
N ALA A 189 17.03 -4.20 -9.07
CA ALA A 189 16.66 -4.12 -7.67
C ALA A 189 17.36 -5.20 -6.84
N VAL A 190 17.45 -4.92 -5.55
CA VAL A 190 17.83 -5.87 -4.50
C VAL A 190 16.62 -6.22 -3.65
N LEU A 191 16.57 -7.47 -3.19
CA LEU A 191 15.60 -7.94 -2.21
C LEU A 191 16.21 -7.76 -0.82
N LEU A 192 15.55 -6.95 0.02
CA LEU A 192 16.12 -6.52 1.30
C LEU A 192 15.98 -7.55 2.42
N GLY A 193 15.15 -8.58 2.22
CA GLY A 193 14.94 -9.67 3.16
C GLY A 193 13.51 -9.83 3.65
N PRO A 194 12.86 -8.79 4.22
CA PRO A 194 11.50 -8.90 4.73
C PRO A 194 10.50 -9.41 3.68
N LEU A 195 9.86 -10.52 4.01
CA LEU A 195 8.87 -11.20 3.18
C LEU A 195 7.62 -11.51 4.01
N HIS A 196 6.49 -10.93 3.60
CA HIS A 196 5.17 -11.36 4.08
C HIS A 196 4.56 -12.36 3.11
N LEU A 197 4.00 -13.45 3.66
CA LEU A 197 3.36 -14.50 2.89
C LEU A 197 2.03 -14.89 3.52
N HIS A 198 0.96 -14.87 2.73
CA HIS A 198 -0.33 -15.38 3.17
C HIS A 198 -0.30 -16.92 3.22
N HIS A 199 -0.88 -17.53 4.26
CA HIS A 199 -0.85 -18.99 4.51
C HIS A 199 -1.21 -19.84 3.28
N LYS A 200 -2.14 -19.38 2.44
CA LYS A 200 -2.53 -20.04 1.18
C LYS A 200 -1.39 -20.34 0.20
N HIS A 201 -0.23 -19.71 0.37
CA HIS A 201 0.96 -19.91 -0.45
C HIS A 201 2.09 -20.62 0.31
N ALA A 202 1.87 -21.00 1.57
CA ALA A 202 2.89 -21.59 2.43
C ALA A 202 3.32 -22.98 1.94
N ALA A 203 2.37 -23.86 1.61
CA ALA A 203 2.66 -25.16 0.99
C ALA A 203 3.41 -25.02 -0.35
N THR A 204 3.02 -24.05 -1.19
CA THR A 204 3.72 -23.76 -2.46
C THR A 204 5.17 -23.31 -2.22
N LEU A 205 5.42 -22.51 -1.18
CA LEU A 205 6.77 -22.11 -0.81
C LEU A 205 7.57 -23.30 -0.27
N ALA A 206 6.98 -24.12 0.61
CA ALA A 206 7.63 -25.27 1.21
C ALA A 206 8.07 -26.29 0.14
N GLU A 207 7.18 -26.65 -0.79
CA GLU A 207 7.49 -27.54 -1.91
C GLU A 207 8.66 -26.99 -2.76
N ALA A 208 8.58 -25.72 -3.15
CA ALA A 208 9.61 -25.09 -3.98
C ALA A 208 10.94 -24.90 -3.24
N ALA A 209 10.92 -24.69 -1.92
CA ALA A 209 12.13 -24.61 -1.11
C ALA A 209 12.81 -25.98 -0.99
N ARG A 210 12.04 -27.07 -0.86
CA ARG A 210 12.60 -28.45 -0.87
C ARG A 210 13.19 -28.83 -2.23
N GLU A 211 12.52 -28.46 -3.33
CA GLU A 211 13.06 -28.64 -4.67
C GLU A 211 14.38 -27.87 -4.83
N LEU A 212 14.41 -26.60 -4.44
CA LEU A 212 15.62 -25.77 -4.49
C LEU A 212 16.74 -26.33 -3.61
N ALA A 213 16.42 -26.90 -2.44
CA ALA A 213 17.40 -27.55 -1.57
C ALA A 213 18.10 -28.74 -2.27
N GLY A 214 17.40 -29.47 -3.14
CA GLY A 214 17.99 -30.52 -3.98
C GLY A 214 18.98 -29.99 -5.01
N MET A 215 18.87 -28.70 -5.36
CA MET A 215 19.73 -27.99 -6.31
C MET A 215 20.75 -27.06 -5.64
N ALA A 216 20.92 -27.13 -4.32
CA ALA A 216 21.76 -26.18 -3.58
C ALA A 216 23.23 -26.13 -4.03
N HIS A 217 23.73 -27.21 -4.67
CA HIS A 217 25.06 -27.27 -5.26
C HIS A 217 25.28 -26.29 -6.44
N LEU A 218 24.20 -25.78 -7.04
CA LEU A 218 24.24 -24.75 -8.08
C LEU A 218 24.24 -23.33 -7.51
N LEU A 219 24.01 -23.18 -6.20
CA LEU A 219 23.89 -21.88 -5.53
C LEU A 219 25.26 -21.43 -4.99
N GLY A 220 25.42 -20.13 -4.88
CA GLY A 220 26.67 -19.50 -4.42
C GLY A 220 26.60 -19.08 -2.94
N PRO A 221 27.75 -18.79 -2.32
CA PRO A 221 27.81 -18.30 -0.94
C PRO A 221 27.11 -16.94 -0.75
N GLU A 222 27.04 -16.13 -1.81
CA GLU A 222 26.35 -14.83 -1.84
C GLU A 222 24.83 -14.94 -2.03
N ASP A 223 24.29 -16.14 -2.27
CA ASP A 223 22.85 -16.32 -2.48
C ASP A 223 22.08 -16.16 -1.18
N ASP A 224 21.35 -15.07 -1.09
CA ASP A 224 20.56 -14.74 0.08
C ASP A 224 19.31 -15.62 0.20
N LEU A 225 19.13 -16.22 1.39
CA LEU A 225 18.01 -17.12 1.64
C LEU A 225 16.66 -16.44 1.36
N ALA A 226 16.43 -15.21 1.84
CA ALA A 226 15.18 -14.52 1.59
C ALA A 226 14.95 -14.22 0.10
N GLN A 227 16.01 -13.88 -0.64
CA GLN A 227 15.97 -13.76 -2.09
C GLN A 227 15.57 -15.09 -2.77
N LEU A 228 16.14 -16.22 -2.33
CA LEU A 228 15.80 -17.54 -2.84
C LEU A 228 14.34 -17.93 -2.56
N LEU A 229 13.76 -17.52 -1.44
CA LEU A 229 12.33 -17.75 -1.18
C LEU A 229 11.44 -16.98 -2.16
N VAL A 230 11.82 -15.73 -2.48
CA VAL A 230 11.08 -14.94 -3.47
C VAL A 230 11.25 -15.52 -4.87
N LEU A 231 12.43 -16.03 -5.21
CA LEU A 231 12.67 -16.81 -6.43
C LEU A 231 11.70 -18.01 -6.52
N CYS A 232 11.61 -18.84 -5.48
CA CYS A 232 10.70 -19.97 -5.40
C CYS A 232 9.24 -19.54 -5.68
N LEU A 233 8.78 -18.49 -5.00
CA LEU A 233 7.41 -17.96 -5.16
C LEU A 233 7.15 -17.48 -6.60
N VAL A 234 8.04 -16.64 -7.14
CA VAL A 234 7.89 -16.05 -8.46
C VAL A 234 7.88 -17.13 -9.54
N ARG A 235 8.77 -18.13 -9.44
CA ARG A 235 8.87 -19.25 -10.39
C ARG A 235 7.68 -20.19 -10.34
N ARG A 236 7.04 -20.35 -9.18
CA ARG A 236 5.75 -21.04 -9.03
C ARG A 236 4.53 -20.17 -9.38
N GLY A 237 4.74 -18.99 -9.97
CA GLY A 237 3.66 -18.14 -10.49
C GLY A 237 2.97 -17.28 -9.43
N VAL A 238 3.47 -17.27 -8.19
CA VAL A 238 2.93 -16.45 -7.10
C VAL A 238 3.24 -14.98 -7.36
N SER A 239 2.22 -14.13 -7.33
CA SER A 239 2.39 -12.69 -7.54
C SER A 239 2.93 -12.02 -6.27
N VAL A 240 4.26 -11.93 -6.15
CA VAL A 240 4.93 -11.23 -5.05
C VAL A 240 4.90 -9.72 -5.30
N GLY A 241 4.13 -9.00 -4.48
CA GLY A 241 4.12 -7.55 -4.52
C GLY A 241 5.42 -6.94 -4.00
N VAL A 242 5.69 -5.68 -4.32
CA VAL A 242 6.83 -4.94 -3.76
C VAL A 242 6.42 -3.77 -2.87
N ARG A 243 7.25 -3.50 -1.87
CA ARG A 243 7.27 -2.28 -1.03
C ARG A 243 8.72 -1.78 -0.96
N GLY A 244 8.94 -0.48 -1.06
CA GLY A 244 10.25 0.14 -0.79
C GLY A 244 10.34 0.73 0.61
N ARG A 245 11.44 1.39 0.96
CA ARG A 245 11.69 2.02 2.28
C ARG A 245 11.48 3.53 2.35
N ARG A 246 10.96 4.18 1.29
CA ARG A 246 10.86 5.65 1.10
C ARG A 246 10.91 6.51 2.37
N ASP A 247 9.99 6.29 3.30
CA ASP A 247 9.75 7.08 4.50
C ASP A 247 10.07 6.34 5.82
N LEU A 248 10.60 5.12 5.76
CA LEU A 248 10.79 4.24 6.92
C LEU A 248 12.11 3.49 6.85
N PHE A 249 12.81 3.38 7.97
CA PHE A 249 14.10 2.74 8.02
C PHE A 249 14.03 1.21 7.98
N PHE A 250 14.92 0.61 7.19
CA PHE A 250 15.30 -0.79 7.30
C PHE A 250 16.73 -0.96 6.82
N ARG A 251 17.54 -1.70 7.58
CA ARG A 251 18.88 -2.12 7.18
C ARG A 251 19.22 -3.45 7.85
N ARG A 252 19.99 -4.28 7.14
CA ARG A 252 20.66 -5.45 7.72
C ARG A 252 21.96 -5.00 8.36
N VAL A 253 22.18 -5.39 9.61
CA VAL A 253 23.27 -4.88 10.43
C VAL A 253 24.21 -6.00 10.83
N SER A 254 25.41 -6.00 10.26
CA SER A 254 26.46 -6.96 10.60
C SER A 254 27.64 -6.24 11.25
N GLY A 255 27.87 -6.50 12.54
CA GLY A 255 28.97 -5.92 13.31
C GLY A 255 28.67 -4.59 13.99
N ARG A 256 29.61 -4.16 14.83
CA ARG A 256 29.41 -3.02 15.76
C ARG A 256 29.40 -1.68 15.04
N GLN A 257 30.36 -1.43 14.16
CA GLN A 257 30.43 -0.17 13.40
C GLN A 257 29.16 0.02 12.55
N ALA A 258 28.73 -1.02 11.83
CA ALA A 258 27.50 -0.98 11.04
C ALA A 258 26.26 -0.74 11.91
N ALA A 259 26.25 -1.19 13.16
CA ALA A 259 25.16 -0.96 14.10
C ALA A 259 25.10 0.51 14.53
N ASP A 260 26.24 1.11 14.87
CA ASP A 260 26.32 2.52 15.26
C ASP A 260 25.92 3.43 14.09
N GLU A 261 26.41 3.16 12.88
CA GLU A 261 26.01 3.86 11.65
C GLU A 261 24.52 3.71 11.37
N ALA A 262 23.98 2.50 11.48
CA ALA A 262 22.57 2.24 11.21
C ALA A 262 21.65 2.93 12.22
N VAL A 263 22.03 3.03 13.49
CA VAL A 263 21.26 3.78 14.51
C VAL A 263 21.29 5.28 14.22
N ALA A 264 22.45 5.82 13.84
CA ALA A 264 22.58 7.23 13.46
C ALA A 264 21.72 7.56 12.22
N GLU A 265 21.74 6.68 11.21
CA GLU A 265 20.92 6.82 10.01
C GLU A 265 19.42 6.71 10.34
N MET A 266 19.04 5.72 11.15
CA MET A 266 17.66 5.49 11.59
C MET A 266 17.09 6.71 12.32
N ALA A 267 17.89 7.42 13.12
CA ALA A 267 17.48 8.63 13.83
C ALA A 267 17.06 9.78 12.88
N GLY A 268 17.51 9.76 11.62
CA GLY A 268 17.07 10.70 10.58
C GLY A 268 15.66 10.45 10.04
N PHE A 269 15.06 9.29 10.33
CA PHE A 269 13.72 8.92 9.86
C PHE A 269 12.66 9.25 10.90
N ASP A 270 11.68 10.08 10.52
CA ASP A 270 10.52 10.40 11.36
C ASP A 270 9.39 9.39 11.11
N GLU A 271 9.36 8.34 11.94
CA GLU A 271 8.35 7.29 11.90
C GLU A 271 6.92 7.82 12.17
N ASP A 272 6.78 8.83 13.05
CA ASP A 272 5.48 9.45 13.34
C ASP A 272 4.94 10.17 12.11
N ARG A 273 5.81 10.92 11.41
CA ARG A 273 5.47 11.60 10.16
C ARG A 273 5.13 10.61 9.05
N ALA A 274 5.86 9.50 8.93
CA ALA A 274 5.54 8.44 7.99
C ALA A 274 4.14 7.86 8.26
N ARG A 275 3.85 7.53 9.53
CA ARG A 275 2.53 7.05 9.98
C ARG A 275 1.43 8.07 9.70
N LEU A 276 1.69 9.35 9.94
CA LEU A 276 0.76 10.45 9.69
C LEU A 276 0.44 10.61 8.20
N ASN A 277 1.46 10.55 7.34
CA ASN A 277 1.28 10.64 5.89
C ASN A 277 0.48 9.45 5.35
N ASN A 278 0.77 8.24 5.84
CA ASN A 278 0.06 7.02 5.46
C ASN A 278 -1.37 6.94 6.03
N ALA A 279 -1.70 7.75 7.05
CA ALA A 279 -3.06 7.88 7.55
C ALA A 279 -3.99 8.64 6.59
N VAL A 280 -3.45 9.42 5.64
CA VAL A 280 -4.23 10.06 4.58
C VAL A 280 -4.43 9.08 3.43
N LYS A 281 -5.65 9.02 2.89
CA LYS A 281 -5.97 8.07 1.83
C LYS A 281 -5.41 8.57 0.49
N GLY A 282 -4.50 7.81 -0.11
CA GLY A 282 -3.86 8.21 -1.38
C GLY A 282 -4.76 8.26 -2.62
N ALA A 283 -6.08 8.04 -2.49
CA ALA A 283 -7.02 7.99 -3.60
C ALA A 283 -8.13 9.05 -3.51
N ASP A 284 -7.92 10.10 -2.72
CA ASP A 284 -8.89 11.17 -2.48
C ASP A 284 -9.25 11.96 -3.76
N GLY A 285 -10.36 12.69 -3.68
CA GLY A 285 -10.78 13.69 -4.67
C GLY A 285 -9.90 14.95 -4.61
N PHE A 286 -10.06 15.84 -5.58
CA PHE A 286 -9.37 17.13 -5.62
C PHE A 286 -9.66 17.93 -4.36
N PHE A 287 -10.94 18.09 -4.01
CA PHE A 287 -11.33 18.92 -2.87
C PHE A 287 -10.77 18.38 -1.56
N THR A 288 -10.96 17.08 -1.31
CA THR A 288 -10.44 16.43 -0.11
C THR A 288 -8.92 16.55 -0.03
N THR A 289 -8.20 16.39 -1.14
CA THR A 289 -6.73 16.44 -1.15
C THR A 289 -6.19 17.81 -0.75
N TYR A 290 -6.69 18.89 -1.37
CA TYR A 290 -6.11 20.22 -1.19
C TYR A 290 -6.76 21.02 -0.05
N PHE A 291 -8.06 20.87 0.18
CA PHE A 291 -8.83 21.69 1.11
C PHE A 291 -9.19 21.01 2.43
N VAL A 292 -8.79 19.74 2.61
CA VAL A 292 -9.06 18.99 3.85
C VAL A 292 -7.80 18.26 4.33
N SER A 293 -7.31 17.29 3.54
CA SER A 293 -6.20 16.39 3.89
C SER A 293 -4.88 17.09 4.20
N THR A 294 -4.66 18.30 3.68
CA THR A 294 -3.48 19.13 3.96
C THR A 294 -3.27 19.38 5.46
N TYR A 295 -4.36 19.65 6.19
CA TYR A 295 -4.32 19.99 7.62
C TYR A 295 -5.05 18.97 8.52
N SER A 296 -6.06 18.26 8.01
CA SER A 296 -6.88 17.34 8.82
C SER A 296 -6.07 16.21 9.45
N ARG A 297 -4.98 15.78 8.79
CA ARG A 297 -4.03 14.82 9.37
C ARG A 297 -3.48 15.28 10.73
N PHE A 298 -3.20 16.57 10.91
CA PHE A 298 -2.71 17.08 12.19
C PHE A 298 -3.80 17.07 13.26
N ILE A 299 -5.05 17.30 12.88
CA ILE A 299 -6.22 17.13 13.76
C ILE A 299 -6.34 15.66 14.17
N ALA A 300 -6.19 14.73 13.23
CA ALA A 300 -6.22 13.30 13.52
C ALA A 300 -5.12 12.87 14.50
N ARG A 301 -3.89 13.39 14.31
CA ARG A 301 -2.80 13.17 15.25
C ARG A 301 -3.11 13.71 16.64
N TRP A 302 -3.61 14.95 16.72
CA TRP A 302 -4.00 15.57 17.98
C TRP A 302 -5.09 14.76 18.68
N ALA A 303 -6.14 14.36 17.96
CA ALA A 303 -7.26 13.57 18.47
C ALA A 303 -6.78 12.21 19.00
N ALA A 304 -5.95 11.50 18.23
CA ALA A 304 -5.39 10.22 18.63
C ALA A 304 -4.51 10.32 19.89
N ARG A 305 -3.67 11.36 19.99
CA ARG A 305 -2.84 11.62 21.18
C ARG A 305 -3.66 11.98 22.42
N ARG A 306 -4.85 12.56 22.24
CA ARG A 306 -5.82 12.81 23.32
C ARG A 306 -6.70 11.61 23.65
N GLY A 307 -6.48 10.46 23.01
CA GLY A 307 -7.23 9.23 23.28
C GLY A 307 -8.62 9.18 22.64
N LEU A 308 -8.99 10.15 21.79
CA LEU A 308 -10.27 10.11 21.08
C LEU A 308 -10.35 8.88 20.17
N THR A 309 -11.45 8.17 20.25
CA THR A 309 -11.73 7.01 19.40
C THR A 309 -12.26 7.46 18.03
N PRO A 310 -12.03 6.69 16.95
CA PRO A 310 -12.61 6.99 15.64
C PRO A 310 -14.13 7.23 15.71
N ASN A 311 -14.85 6.37 16.43
CA ASN A 311 -16.31 6.48 16.58
C ASN A 311 -16.74 7.80 17.25
N GLN A 312 -15.99 8.31 18.24
CA GLN A 312 -16.28 9.62 18.85
C GLN A 312 -16.10 10.75 17.83
N VAL A 313 -15.07 10.68 16.99
CA VAL A 313 -14.84 11.66 15.92
C VAL A 313 -15.95 11.59 14.87
N THR A 314 -16.40 10.38 14.51
CA THR A 314 -17.57 10.17 13.63
C THR A 314 -18.82 10.81 14.21
N LEU A 315 -19.08 10.67 15.53
CA LEU A 315 -20.23 11.31 16.19
C LEU A 315 -20.18 12.84 16.12
N ILE A 316 -18.98 13.44 16.24
CA ILE A 316 -18.79 14.89 16.06
C ILE A 316 -19.17 15.28 14.62
N SER A 317 -18.71 14.52 13.61
CA SER A 317 -19.08 14.75 12.20
C SER A 317 -20.59 14.67 11.98
N ILE A 318 -21.25 13.65 12.55
CA ILE A 318 -22.70 13.47 12.46
C ILE A 318 -23.45 14.66 13.08
N PHE A 319 -23.06 15.05 14.29
CA PHE A 319 -23.66 16.19 14.99
C PHE A 319 -23.54 17.48 14.16
N LEU A 320 -22.36 17.76 13.59
CA LEU A 320 -22.16 18.92 12.72
C LEU A 320 -23.03 18.86 11.45
N GLY A 321 -23.22 17.68 10.87
CA GLY A 321 -24.09 17.49 9.72
C GLY A 321 -25.57 17.75 10.03
N VAL A 322 -26.06 17.29 11.18
CA VAL A 322 -27.44 17.57 11.65
C VAL A 322 -27.61 19.05 11.97
N ALA A 323 -26.63 19.66 12.65
CA ALA A 323 -26.62 21.10 12.93
C ALA A 323 -26.61 21.93 11.63
N ALA A 324 -25.87 21.49 10.61
CA ALA A 324 -25.87 22.14 9.30
C ALA A 324 -27.27 22.12 8.65
N ALA A 325 -27.94 20.96 8.67
CA ALA A 325 -29.29 20.83 8.16
C ALA A 325 -30.30 21.71 8.91
N ALA A 326 -30.19 21.79 10.24
CA ALA A 326 -31.02 22.68 11.05
C ALA A 326 -30.78 24.16 10.70
N ALA A 327 -29.51 24.56 10.46
CA ALA A 327 -29.18 25.91 10.02
C ALA A 327 -29.75 26.23 8.63
N PHE A 328 -29.64 25.30 7.67
CA PHE A 328 -30.27 25.43 6.35
C PHE A 328 -31.80 25.53 6.44
N ALA A 329 -32.43 24.79 7.35
CA ALA A 329 -33.88 24.78 7.54
C ALA A 329 -34.46 26.12 8.02
N THR A 330 -33.62 27.03 8.52
CA THR A 330 -34.08 28.39 8.89
C THR A 330 -34.55 29.21 7.69
N GLY A 331 -34.15 28.87 6.46
CA GLY A 331 -34.47 29.62 5.25
C GLY A 331 -33.81 31.01 5.15
N THR A 332 -33.00 31.39 6.13
CA THR A 332 -32.31 32.69 6.14
C THR A 332 -30.95 32.62 5.45
N ARG A 333 -30.44 33.76 4.97
CA ARG A 333 -29.09 33.83 4.42
C ARG A 333 -28.02 33.50 5.46
N ALA A 334 -28.17 34.00 6.68
CA ALA A 334 -27.27 33.71 7.78
C ALA A 334 -27.25 32.20 8.11
N GLY A 335 -28.43 31.56 8.16
CA GLY A 335 -28.54 30.12 8.35
C GLY A 335 -27.94 29.31 7.21
N SER A 336 -28.04 29.80 5.97
CA SER A 336 -27.41 29.18 4.80
C SER A 336 -25.87 29.23 4.87
N VAL A 337 -25.30 30.37 5.27
CA VAL A 337 -23.85 30.51 5.48
C VAL A 337 -23.38 29.64 6.66
N ALA A 338 -24.12 29.66 7.78
CA ALA A 338 -23.80 28.83 8.94
C ALA A 338 -23.87 27.33 8.59
N GLY A 339 -24.90 26.90 7.87
CA GLY A 339 -25.04 25.53 7.37
C GLY A 339 -23.89 25.11 6.46
N ALA A 340 -23.46 26.00 5.55
CA ALA A 340 -22.33 25.75 4.66
C ALA A 340 -20.99 25.57 5.42
N VAL A 341 -20.74 26.38 6.45
CA VAL A 341 -19.56 26.23 7.30
C VAL A 341 -19.64 24.92 8.10
N LEU A 342 -20.79 24.62 8.70
CA LEU A 342 -20.99 23.41 9.50
C LEU A 342 -20.85 22.14 8.66
N ILE A 343 -21.40 22.08 7.45
CA ILE A 343 -21.30 20.90 6.59
C ILE A 343 -19.87 20.69 6.07
N TYR A 344 -19.12 21.78 5.84
CA TYR A 344 -17.69 21.69 5.54
C TYR A 344 -16.93 21.04 6.71
N PHE A 345 -17.12 21.53 7.94
CA PHE A 345 -16.46 20.93 9.11
C PHE A 345 -16.94 19.51 9.40
N ALA A 346 -18.23 19.20 9.17
CA ALA A 346 -18.73 17.83 9.24
C ALA A 346 -17.92 16.91 8.31
N PHE A 347 -17.66 17.33 7.07
CA PHE A 347 -16.82 16.60 6.13
C PHE A 347 -15.34 16.52 6.53
N VAL A 348 -14.80 17.57 7.15
CA VAL A 348 -13.44 17.54 7.70
C VAL A 348 -13.33 16.47 8.78
N PHE A 349 -14.25 16.44 9.75
CA PHE A 349 -14.23 15.47 10.85
C PHE A 349 -14.49 14.03 10.39
N ASP A 350 -15.26 13.86 9.33
CA ASP A 350 -15.43 12.58 8.62
C ASP A 350 -14.08 12.06 8.08
N CYS A 351 -13.32 12.92 7.40
CA CYS A 351 -11.98 12.55 6.96
C CYS A 351 -11.04 12.25 8.16
N VAL A 352 -11.19 13.00 9.26
CA VAL A 352 -10.39 12.83 10.47
C VAL A 352 -10.66 11.49 11.15
N ASP A 353 -11.89 10.97 11.18
CA ASP A 353 -12.17 9.71 11.88
C ASP A 353 -11.41 8.53 11.26
N GLY A 354 -11.36 8.44 9.93
CA GLY A 354 -10.66 7.41 9.20
C GLY A 354 -9.15 7.61 9.27
N GLN A 355 -8.69 8.85 9.36
CA GLN A 355 -7.29 9.16 9.63
C GLN A 355 -6.90 8.78 11.07
N VAL A 356 -7.75 9.00 12.07
CA VAL A 356 -7.53 8.56 13.46
C VAL A 356 -7.51 7.03 13.53
N ALA A 357 -8.42 6.35 12.84
CA ALA A 357 -8.43 4.88 12.78
C ALA A 357 -7.13 4.32 12.21
N ARG A 358 -6.65 4.89 11.09
CA ARG A 358 -5.39 4.49 10.45
C ARG A 358 -4.16 4.85 11.27
N TYR A 359 -4.10 6.10 11.76
CA TYR A 359 -3.01 6.57 12.59
C TYR A 359 -2.97 5.79 13.90
N ALA A 360 -4.03 5.73 14.70
CA ALA A 360 -4.04 4.99 15.97
C ALA A 360 -4.06 3.45 15.81
N ARG A 361 -4.14 2.92 14.59
CA ARG A 361 -4.30 1.49 14.26
C ARG A 361 -5.55 0.86 14.91
N LYS A 362 -6.57 1.68 15.19
CA LYS A 362 -7.85 1.29 15.78
C LYS A 362 -8.88 1.09 14.67
N PHE A 363 -9.01 -0.14 14.19
CA PHE A 363 -10.00 -0.50 13.19
C PHE A 363 -11.09 -1.36 13.80
N GLY A 364 -12.33 -1.15 13.37
CA GLY A 364 -13.47 -1.95 13.80
C GLY A 364 -14.51 -2.06 12.71
N VAL A 365 -15.25 -3.18 12.70
CA VAL A 365 -16.36 -3.40 11.77
C VAL A 365 -17.44 -2.35 12.00
N LEU A 366 -17.75 -2.05 13.26
CA LEU A 366 -18.70 -1.00 13.63
C LEU A 366 -18.27 0.36 13.08
N GLY A 367 -16.99 0.75 13.27
CA GLY A 367 -16.49 2.03 12.77
C GLY A 367 -16.57 2.13 11.24
N ALA A 368 -16.18 1.07 10.53
CA ALA A 368 -16.30 1.04 9.07
C ALA A 368 -17.76 1.07 8.57
N TRP A 369 -18.69 0.47 9.34
CA TRP A 369 -20.11 0.54 9.03
C TRP A 369 -20.72 1.91 9.34
N LEU A 370 -20.34 2.53 10.47
CA LEU A 370 -20.75 3.88 10.86
C LEU A 370 -20.31 4.91 9.82
N ASP A 371 -19.01 4.95 9.50
CA ASP A 371 -18.42 5.78 8.44
C ASP A 371 -19.22 5.65 7.14
N ALA A 372 -19.35 4.42 6.64
CA ALA A 372 -20.05 4.15 5.39
C ALA A 372 -21.54 4.56 5.42
N THR A 373 -22.24 4.44 6.55
CA THR A 373 -23.69 4.71 6.67
C THR A 373 -23.95 6.20 6.88
N PHE A 374 -23.20 6.83 7.78
CA PHE A 374 -23.44 8.21 8.20
C PHE A 374 -22.93 9.24 7.19
N ASP A 375 -22.02 8.87 6.31
CA ASP A 375 -21.74 9.63 5.09
C ASP A 375 -23.01 9.96 4.29
N ARG A 376 -23.85 8.96 4.07
CA ARG A 376 -25.09 9.08 3.29
C ARG A 376 -26.17 9.79 4.09
N PHE A 377 -26.27 9.47 5.37
CA PHE A 377 -27.21 10.11 6.27
C PHE A 377 -27.02 11.63 6.29
N LYS A 378 -25.79 12.12 6.46
CA LYS A 378 -25.48 13.57 6.47
C LYS A 378 -25.92 14.24 5.17
N GLU A 379 -25.64 13.62 4.02
CA GLU A 379 -26.03 14.16 2.71
C GLU A 379 -27.56 14.30 2.60
N TYR A 380 -28.32 13.27 2.99
CA TYR A 380 -29.79 13.29 2.89
C TYR A 380 -30.45 14.21 3.90
N VAL A 381 -29.90 14.29 5.12
CA VAL A 381 -30.39 15.21 6.15
C VAL A 381 -30.18 16.67 5.73
N VAL A 382 -29.07 16.99 5.08
CA VAL A 382 -28.84 18.32 4.50
C VAL A 382 -29.79 18.61 3.34
N PHE A 383 -30.12 17.63 2.50
CA PHE A 383 -31.12 17.81 1.45
C PHE A 383 -32.49 18.16 2.06
N ALA A 384 -32.90 17.46 3.11
CA ALA A 384 -34.13 17.79 3.83
C ALA A 384 -34.07 19.21 4.42
N GLY A 385 -32.96 19.58 5.08
CA GLY A 385 -32.78 20.92 5.65
C GLY A 385 -32.87 22.04 4.60
N LEU A 386 -32.24 21.86 3.45
CA LEU A 386 -32.31 22.82 2.33
C LEU A 386 -33.73 22.93 1.75
N ALA A 387 -34.45 21.81 1.62
CA ALA A 387 -35.82 21.80 1.10
C ALA A 387 -36.82 22.45 2.08
N ILE A 388 -36.67 22.18 3.38
CA ILE A 388 -37.44 22.86 4.44
C ILE A 388 -37.13 24.36 4.43
N GLY A 389 -35.86 24.74 4.35
CA GLY A 389 -35.44 26.15 4.30
C GLY A 389 -36.02 26.91 3.10
N ALA A 390 -36.07 26.27 1.92
CA ALA A 390 -36.71 26.85 0.74
C ALA A 390 -38.21 27.09 0.95
N ALA A 391 -38.91 26.13 1.57
CA ALA A 391 -40.33 26.27 1.89
C ALA A 391 -40.57 27.39 2.91
N VAL A 392 -39.75 27.47 3.97
CA VAL A 392 -39.81 28.53 4.99
C VAL A 392 -39.54 29.91 4.38
N ALA A 393 -38.61 30.01 3.44
CA ALA A 393 -38.27 31.25 2.74
C ALA A 393 -39.24 31.63 1.62
N GLY A 394 -40.25 30.80 1.32
CA GLY A 394 -41.21 31.04 0.23
C GLY A 394 -40.63 30.92 -1.19
N GLN A 395 -39.53 30.18 -1.38
CA GLN A 395 -38.80 30.07 -2.66
C GLN A 395 -39.36 29.00 -3.62
N GLY A 396 -40.58 28.54 -3.36
CA GLY A 396 -41.28 27.52 -4.14
C GLY A 396 -40.87 26.08 -3.79
N ASP A 397 -41.54 25.11 -4.43
CA ASP A 397 -41.29 23.70 -4.17
C ASP A 397 -39.97 23.22 -4.81
N VAL A 398 -39.04 22.80 -3.96
CA VAL A 398 -37.77 22.17 -4.35
C VAL A 398 -37.69 20.70 -3.92
N TRP A 399 -38.74 20.15 -3.30
CA TRP A 399 -38.77 18.76 -2.84
C TRP A 399 -38.61 17.78 -3.98
N THR A 400 -39.21 18.07 -5.15
CA THR A 400 -39.00 17.24 -6.35
C THR A 400 -37.53 17.17 -6.73
N LEU A 401 -36.81 18.30 -6.73
CA LEU A 401 -35.38 18.33 -7.04
C LEU A 401 -34.56 17.61 -5.97
N ALA A 402 -34.91 17.75 -4.70
CA ALA A 402 -34.27 17.04 -3.60
C ALA A 402 -34.43 15.52 -3.72
N LEU A 403 -35.63 15.04 -4.07
CA LEU A 403 -35.92 13.62 -4.28
C LEU A 403 -35.19 13.07 -5.51
N VAL A 404 -35.14 13.83 -6.60
CA VAL A 404 -34.36 13.45 -7.80
C VAL A 404 -32.87 13.37 -7.48
N ALA A 405 -32.31 14.35 -6.76
CA ALA A 405 -30.92 14.34 -6.32
C ALA A 405 -30.62 13.11 -5.44
N LEU A 406 -31.50 12.81 -4.48
CA LEU A 406 -31.40 11.63 -3.61
C LEU A 406 -31.44 10.34 -4.43
N ALA A 407 -32.34 10.22 -5.40
CA ALA A 407 -32.47 9.04 -6.25
C ALA A 407 -31.20 8.82 -7.12
N VAL A 408 -30.73 9.87 -7.81
CA VAL A 408 -29.51 9.83 -8.61
C VAL A 408 -28.31 9.40 -7.77
N GLN A 409 -28.16 9.98 -6.58
CA GLN A 409 -27.03 9.69 -5.70
C GLN A 409 -27.11 8.26 -5.11
N SER A 410 -28.31 7.80 -4.74
CA SER A 410 -28.56 6.45 -4.25
C SER A 410 -28.23 5.38 -5.30
N VAL A 411 -28.73 5.55 -6.53
CA VAL A 411 -28.47 4.63 -7.65
C VAL A 411 -26.98 4.58 -7.95
N ARG A 412 -26.32 5.74 -8.04
CA ARG A 412 -24.89 5.82 -8.30
C ARG A 412 -24.08 5.08 -7.21
N HIS A 413 -24.39 5.31 -5.94
CA HIS A 413 -23.71 4.62 -4.85
C HIS A 413 -23.89 3.11 -4.92
N LEU A 414 -25.10 2.64 -5.18
CA LEU A 414 -25.38 1.21 -5.36
C LEU A 414 -24.51 0.60 -6.48
N LEU A 415 -24.40 1.29 -7.62
CA LEU A 415 -23.54 0.87 -8.73
C LEU A 415 -22.06 0.84 -8.33
N ASP A 416 -21.58 1.84 -7.59
CA ASP A 416 -20.21 1.92 -7.10
C ASP A 416 -19.86 0.77 -6.14
N PHE A 417 -20.75 0.48 -5.19
CA PHE A 417 -20.59 -0.64 -4.26
C PHE A 417 -20.61 -1.98 -5.00
N SER A 418 -21.57 -2.18 -5.91
CA SER A 418 -21.73 -3.42 -6.66
C SER A 418 -20.52 -3.71 -7.56
N TYR A 419 -20.05 -2.70 -8.31
CA TYR A 419 -18.88 -2.85 -9.16
C TYR A 419 -17.59 -3.07 -8.35
N GLY A 420 -17.45 -2.36 -7.22
CA GLY A 420 -16.32 -2.53 -6.30
C GLY A 420 -16.27 -3.93 -5.71
N ALA A 421 -17.41 -4.47 -5.27
CA ALA A 421 -17.54 -5.82 -4.74
C ALA A 421 -17.18 -6.88 -5.80
N ALA A 422 -17.69 -6.74 -7.03
CA ALA A 422 -17.38 -7.65 -8.14
C ALA A 422 -15.89 -7.60 -8.52
N SER A 423 -15.29 -6.41 -8.57
CA SER A 423 -13.88 -6.24 -8.93
C SER A 423 -12.92 -6.84 -7.90
N ARG A 424 -13.28 -6.81 -6.61
CA ARG A 424 -12.48 -7.40 -5.51
C ARG A 424 -12.42 -8.93 -5.56
N ARG A 425 -13.37 -9.59 -6.22
CA ARG A 425 -13.40 -11.06 -6.37
C ARG A 425 -12.44 -11.58 -7.43
N LYS A 426 -11.91 -10.73 -8.32
CA LYS A 426 -10.96 -11.16 -9.36
C LYS A 426 -9.58 -11.38 -8.73
N PRO A 427 -9.05 -12.63 -8.70
CA PRO A 427 -7.71 -12.87 -8.19
C PRO A 427 -6.67 -12.12 -9.03
N PRO A 428 -5.53 -11.72 -8.44
CA PRO A 428 -4.45 -11.13 -9.21
C PRO A 428 -3.99 -12.12 -10.29
N SER A 429 -3.67 -11.61 -11.48
CA SER A 429 -3.16 -12.45 -12.56
C SER A 429 -1.85 -13.11 -12.13
N LEU A 430 -1.84 -14.44 -12.10
CA LEU A 430 -0.66 -15.25 -11.79
C LEU A 430 0.47 -14.93 -12.76
N LEU A 431 1.71 -15.00 -12.29
CA LEU A 431 2.87 -14.99 -13.18
C LEU A 431 2.94 -16.31 -13.96
N PRO A 432 3.45 -16.32 -15.19
CA PRO A 432 3.78 -17.58 -15.84
C PRO A 432 4.76 -18.38 -14.96
N THR A 433 4.58 -19.70 -14.90
CA THR A 433 5.50 -20.57 -14.16
C THR A 433 6.77 -20.81 -14.97
N LEU A 434 7.87 -21.02 -14.26
CA LEU A 434 9.19 -21.38 -14.80
C LEU A 434 9.81 -22.39 -13.84
N ALA A 435 10.31 -23.53 -14.33
CA ALA A 435 10.93 -24.55 -13.49
C ALA A 435 12.19 -23.99 -12.80
N LEU A 436 12.47 -24.42 -11.56
CA LEU A 436 13.68 -23.97 -10.84
C LEU A 436 14.96 -24.40 -11.59
N ALA A 437 14.98 -25.58 -12.22
CA ALA A 437 16.11 -26.06 -13.00
C ALA A 437 16.51 -25.20 -14.22
N VAL A 438 15.67 -24.25 -14.66
CA VAL A 438 15.99 -23.38 -15.80
C VAL A 438 16.78 -22.15 -15.33
N SER A 439 18.02 -21.97 -15.78
CA SER A 439 18.82 -20.79 -15.40
C SER A 439 18.16 -19.48 -15.86
N ALA A 440 17.99 -19.29 -17.16
CA ALA A 440 17.54 -18.05 -17.78
C ALA A 440 16.03 -17.76 -17.65
N ASP A 441 15.66 -16.50 -17.45
CA ASP A 441 14.27 -16.04 -17.38
C ASP A 441 13.62 -15.69 -18.74
N THR A 442 14.28 -16.01 -19.86
CA THR A 442 13.83 -15.68 -21.22
C THR A 442 12.40 -16.16 -21.52
N ALA A 443 12.07 -17.40 -21.17
CA ALA A 443 10.74 -17.96 -21.40
C ALA A 443 9.65 -17.26 -20.57
N LEU A 444 9.99 -16.83 -19.34
CA LEU A 444 9.09 -16.03 -18.50
C LEU A 444 8.84 -14.66 -19.15
N ARG A 445 9.89 -14.01 -19.66
CA ARG A 445 9.81 -12.73 -20.37
C ARG A 445 8.93 -12.84 -21.63
N GLN A 446 9.17 -13.83 -22.48
CA GLN A 446 8.40 -14.03 -23.71
C GLN A 446 6.90 -14.15 -23.42
N LYS A 447 6.51 -15.00 -22.45
CA LYS A 447 5.10 -15.13 -22.02
C LYS A 447 4.52 -13.83 -21.48
N LEU A 448 5.31 -13.02 -20.77
CA LEU A 448 4.86 -11.71 -20.29
C LEU A 448 4.72 -10.69 -21.44
N ALA A 449 5.60 -10.73 -22.44
CA ALA A 449 5.53 -9.90 -23.64
C ALA A 449 4.30 -10.25 -24.49
N GLU A 450 4.03 -11.53 -24.72
CA GLU A 450 2.81 -12.01 -25.39
C GLU A 450 1.54 -11.57 -24.66
N ARG A 451 1.52 -11.67 -23.32
CA ARG A 451 0.43 -11.16 -22.47
C ARG A 451 0.27 -9.64 -22.55
N LYS A 452 1.36 -8.91 -22.76
CA LYS A 452 1.34 -7.45 -22.94
C LYS A 452 0.78 -7.10 -24.31
N LEU A 453 1.19 -7.79 -25.37
CA LEU A 453 0.74 -7.60 -26.75
C LEU A 453 -0.76 -7.91 -26.90
N SER A 454 -1.22 -9.05 -26.39
CA SER A 454 -2.64 -9.44 -26.36
C SER A 454 -3.52 -8.48 -25.56
N ARG A 455 -2.95 -7.75 -24.60
CA ARG A 455 -3.65 -6.68 -23.86
C ARG A 455 -3.65 -5.34 -24.60
N GLN A 456 -2.80 -5.14 -25.60
CA GLN A 456 -2.67 -3.89 -26.34
C GLN A 456 -3.63 -3.79 -27.53
N THR A 457 -4.19 -4.90 -28.00
CA THR A 457 -5.11 -4.93 -29.14
C THR A 457 -6.55 -4.53 -28.75
N GLY A 458 -7.26 -3.90 -29.69
CA GLY A 458 -8.67 -3.53 -29.55
C GLY A 458 -8.97 -2.40 -28.54
N VAL A 459 -10.15 -2.48 -27.90
CA VAL A 459 -10.70 -1.48 -26.96
C VAL A 459 -9.74 -1.17 -25.79
N ARG A 460 -8.91 -2.14 -25.39
CA ARG A 460 -7.91 -1.98 -24.33
C ARG A 460 -6.76 -1.03 -24.71
N GLY A 461 -6.38 -0.98 -25.98
CA GLY A 461 -5.41 -0.02 -26.50
C GLY A 461 -5.89 1.42 -26.38
N LEU A 462 -7.17 1.66 -26.72
CA LEU A 462 -7.81 2.98 -26.61
C LEU A 462 -7.92 3.43 -25.15
N LEU A 463 -8.33 2.53 -24.24
CA LEU A 463 -8.34 2.77 -22.80
C LEU A 463 -6.96 3.17 -22.25
N ARG A 464 -5.87 2.63 -22.84
CA ARG A 464 -4.50 2.95 -22.43
C ARG A 464 -4.04 4.32 -22.93
N MET A 465 -4.37 4.71 -24.16
CA MET A 465 -4.14 6.09 -24.61
C MET A 465 -4.88 7.08 -23.71
N TRP A 466 -6.13 6.75 -23.38
CA TRP A 466 -6.91 7.56 -22.47
C TRP A 466 -6.29 7.60 -21.07
N SER A 467 -5.81 6.48 -20.51
CA SER A 467 -5.11 6.50 -19.21
C SER A 467 -3.81 7.31 -19.23
N ARG A 468 -3.05 7.31 -20.35
CA ARG A 468 -1.86 8.15 -20.54
C ARG A 468 -2.17 9.64 -20.50
N ALA A 469 -3.28 10.09 -21.10
CA ALA A 469 -3.69 11.50 -21.03
C ALA A 469 -3.96 11.98 -19.58
N GLY A 470 -4.29 11.06 -18.67
CA GLY A 470 -4.44 11.36 -17.24
C GLY A 470 -3.14 11.57 -16.47
N ARG A 471 -1.97 11.53 -17.14
CA ARG A 471 -0.68 11.90 -16.54
C ARG A 471 -0.54 13.41 -16.37
N VAL A 472 -1.19 14.20 -17.23
CA VAL A 472 -1.23 15.65 -17.07
C VAL A 472 -2.01 15.97 -15.79
N ARG A 473 -1.39 16.69 -14.85
CA ARG A 473 -1.98 17.03 -13.52
C ARG A 473 -3.40 17.60 -13.64
N ALA A 474 -3.63 18.52 -14.58
CA ALA A 474 -4.96 19.09 -14.81
C ALA A 474 -5.99 18.04 -15.23
N VAL A 475 -5.64 17.15 -16.16
CA VAL A 475 -6.52 16.07 -16.64
C VAL A 475 -6.74 15.03 -15.54
N HIS A 476 -5.73 14.73 -14.73
CA HIS A 476 -5.85 13.85 -13.58
C HIS A 476 -6.95 14.35 -12.62
N TRP A 477 -6.87 15.62 -12.22
CA TRP A 477 -7.82 16.22 -11.29
C TRP A 477 -9.20 16.41 -11.90
N ALA A 478 -9.28 16.83 -13.17
CA ALA A 478 -10.56 16.90 -13.89
C ALA A 478 -11.28 15.54 -13.87
N ARG A 479 -10.57 14.44 -14.15
CA ARG A 479 -11.15 13.08 -14.10
C ARG A 479 -11.61 12.67 -12.71
N LYS A 480 -10.85 13.06 -11.68
CA LYS A 480 -11.22 12.82 -10.28
C LYS A 480 -12.49 13.58 -9.90
N MET A 481 -12.61 14.83 -10.34
CA MET A 481 -13.77 15.69 -10.07
C MET A 481 -15.01 15.32 -10.89
N ILE A 482 -14.87 14.86 -12.14
CA ILE A 482 -16.00 14.42 -12.98
C ILE A 482 -16.77 13.27 -12.33
N VAL A 483 -16.08 12.39 -11.62
CA VAL A 483 -16.71 11.31 -10.86
C VAL A 483 -17.53 11.86 -9.68
N PHE A 484 -17.45 13.15 -9.37
CA PHE A 484 -18.16 13.84 -8.28
C PHE A 484 -18.07 13.09 -6.93
N PRO A 485 -16.84 12.87 -6.41
CA PRO A 485 -16.61 12.20 -5.12
C PRO A 485 -17.24 12.97 -3.95
N ILE A 486 -17.31 12.34 -2.78
CA ILE A 486 -17.97 12.87 -1.58
C ILE A 486 -17.47 14.29 -1.27
N GLY A 487 -16.16 14.54 -1.26
CA GLY A 487 -15.61 15.87 -0.97
C GLY A 487 -16.09 16.95 -1.94
N GLU A 488 -16.08 16.67 -3.24
CA GLU A 488 -16.58 17.59 -4.27
C GLU A 488 -18.08 17.86 -4.14
N ARG A 489 -18.87 16.87 -3.71
CA ARG A 489 -20.31 17.07 -3.46
C ARG A 489 -20.55 17.97 -2.26
N PHE A 490 -19.88 17.70 -1.14
CA PHE A 490 -19.99 18.52 0.06
C PHE A 490 -19.50 19.95 -0.18
N ALA A 491 -18.43 20.11 -0.97
CA ALA A 491 -17.97 21.43 -1.42
C ALA A 491 -19.01 22.13 -2.29
N ALA A 492 -19.60 21.43 -3.27
CA ALA A 492 -20.66 21.98 -4.10
C ALA A 492 -21.84 22.45 -3.24
N ILE A 493 -22.33 21.61 -2.31
CA ILE A 493 -23.41 21.97 -1.38
C ILE A 493 -23.06 23.21 -0.56
N ALA A 494 -21.88 23.22 0.08
CA ALA A 494 -21.45 24.33 0.92
C ALA A 494 -21.39 25.64 0.13
N ILE A 495 -20.76 25.62 -1.05
CA ILE A 495 -20.61 26.81 -1.89
C ILE A 495 -21.97 27.25 -2.43
N THR A 496 -22.73 26.37 -3.06
CA THR A 496 -23.98 26.79 -3.71
C THR A 496 -25.03 27.21 -2.70
N ALA A 497 -25.14 26.53 -1.55
CA ALA A 497 -26.09 26.92 -0.51
C ALA A 497 -25.68 28.23 0.18
N ALA A 498 -24.38 28.48 0.37
CA ALA A 498 -23.91 29.74 0.94
C ALA A 498 -24.19 30.94 0.04
N PHE A 499 -24.07 30.77 -1.28
CA PHE A 499 -24.11 31.88 -2.24
C PHE A 499 -25.45 32.04 -2.97
N PHE A 500 -26.22 30.97 -3.12
CA PHE A 500 -27.40 30.92 -3.98
C PHE A 500 -28.62 30.30 -3.27
N GLU A 501 -29.74 30.28 -3.97
CA GLU A 501 -30.97 29.61 -3.51
C GLU A 501 -30.80 28.08 -3.51
N PRO A 502 -31.51 27.34 -2.64
CA PRO A 502 -31.48 25.88 -2.57
C PRO A 502 -31.76 25.18 -3.92
N ARG A 503 -32.55 25.81 -4.80
CA ARG A 503 -32.79 25.34 -6.17
C ARG A 503 -31.50 25.14 -6.96
N ILE A 504 -30.56 26.08 -6.87
CA ILE A 504 -29.27 26.01 -7.58
C ILE A 504 -28.41 24.88 -7.00
N THR A 505 -28.45 24.68 -5.69
CA THR A 505 -27.78 23.56 -5.03
C THR A 505 -28.30 22.22 -5.56
N PHE A 506 -29.61 22.01 -5.59
CA PHE A 506 -30.17 20.75 -6.10
C PHE A 506 -29.94 20.57 -7.60
N LEU A 507 -30.08 21.61 -8.42
CA LEU A 507 -29.76 21.52 -9.85
C LEU A 507 -28.30 21.13 -10.08
N THR A 508 -27.37 21.72 -9.31
CA THR A 508 -25.94 21.36 -9.37
C THR A 508 -25.74 19.88 -9.05
N LEU A 509 -26.37 19.39 -7.99
CA LEU A 509 -26.29 17.98 -7.57
C LEU A 509 -26.88 17.02 -8.61
N VAL A 510 -28.04 17.35 -9.18
CA VAL A 510 -28.70 16.52 -10.20
C VAL A 510 -27.87 16.50 -11.49
N ILE A 511 -27.45 17.66 -12.00
CA ILE A 511 -26.70 17.76 -13.26
C ILE A 511 -25.34 17.08 -13.12
N TRP A 512 -24.54 17.46 -12.13
CA TRP A 512 -23.21 16.86 -11.95
C TRP A 512 -23.32 15.39 -11.54
N GLY A 513 -24.26 15.04 -10.66
CA GLY A 513 -24.53 13.65 -10.28
C GLY A 513 -24.88 12.78 -11.49
N SER A 514 -25.69 13.28 -12.43
CA SER A 514 -26.05 12.58 -13.66
C SER A 514 -24.87 12.44 -14.62
N ILE A 515 -24.05 13.49 -14.79
CA ILE A 515 -22.81 13.42 -15.58
C ILE A 515 -21.85 12.38 -14.98
N ALA A 516 -21.67 12.39 -13.66
CA ALA A 516 -20.83 11.45 -12.95
C ALA A 516 -21.34 10.00 -13.10
N ALA A 517 -22.66 9.79 -13.01
CA ALA A 517 -23.29 8.49 -13.22
C ALA A 517 -23.06 7.98 -14.65
N ALA A 518 -23.31 8.82 -15.66
CA ALA A 518 -23.06 8.47 -17.06
C ALA A 518 -21.58 8.14 -17.31
N TYR A 519 -20.66 9.00 -16.85
CA TYR A 519 -19.22 8.80 -17.03
C TYR A 519 -18.72 7.51 -16.38
N THR A 520 -19.14 7.24 -15.13
CA THR A 520 -18.74 6.03 -14.41
C THR A 520 -19.33 4.76 -15.02
N LEU A 521 -20.60 4.79 -15.43
CA LEU A 521 -21.27 3.66 -16.07
C LEU A 521 -20.63 3.34 -17.42
N THR A 522 -20.42 4.33 -18.29
CA THR A 522 -19.76 4.15 -19.59
C THR A 522 -18.34 3.60 -19.40
N GLY A 523 -17.55 4.18 -18.50
CA GLY A 523 -16.19 3.71 -18.22
C GLY A 523 -16.15 2.28 -17.63
N ARG A 524 -17.21 1.83 -16.96
CA ARG A 524 -17.34 0.45 -16.47
C ARG A 524 -17.78 -0.50 -17.57
N LEU A 525 -18.77 -0.14 -18.37
CA LEU A 525 -19.23 -0.93 -19.52
C LEU A 525 -18.10 -1.19 -20.50
N VAL A 526 -17.34 -0.16 -20.88
CA VAL A 526 -16.19 -0.30 -21.77
C VAL A 526 -15.13 -1.25 -21.17
N ARG A 527 -14.88 -1.20 -19.85
CA ARG A 527 -13.95 -2.12 -19.17
C ARG A 527 -14.47 -3.55 -19.02
N SER A 528 -15.78 -3.74 -18.99
CA SER A 528 -16.40 -5.07 -18.92
C SER A 528 -16.46 -5.74 -20.29
N LEU A 529 -16.64 -4.95 -21.35
CA LEU A 529 -16.63 -5.42 -22.74
C LEU A 529 -15.20 -5.66 -23.29
N ALA A 530 -14.18 -5.08 -22.66
CA ALA A 530 -12.79 -5.15 -23.06
C ALA A 530 -12.03 -6.29 -22.39
#